data_AF-A0A7C8ZHT9-F1
#
_entry.id   AF-A0A7C8ZHT9-F1
#
_cell.length_a   1.000
_cell.length_b   1.000
_cell.length_c   1.000
_cell.angle_alpha   90.00
_cell.angle_beta   90.00
_cell.angle_gamma   90.00
#
_symmetry.space_group_name_H-M   'P 1'
#
loop_
_entity.id
_entity.type
_entity.pdbx_description
1 polymer ?
#
loop_
_entity_poly.entity_id
_entity_poly.type
_entity_poly.pdbx_seq_one_letter_code
_entity_poly.pdbx_strand_id
1 'polypeptide(L)'
;QALPALVPMLLETLLKQEEDQDQDEGAWNIAMAGGTCLGLVARTVGDDIVPLVMPFIEENITKPDWRQREAATYAFGSILEGPSPDKLTTIVNVALNFMLTALTKDPNSHVKDTTAWTLGRIFEFLHGSAMETPIITPTNCQQIITVLLQAMKDTPNVAEKACGALYFLAQGYEDVGSSSPLTPYFQEIVQSLLTVTHREDAGESRLRTAAYETLNEVVRCSTDETAPLVVQLVPVIMMELHKTLESQQLSPDGKQGELQGLLCGCLQVIIQKLGSSEPTRGVLLQYADQIMQLFLGVFACRSATVHEEAMLAIGALAYATGPEFAKYMNQFYKYLEMGLQ
;
A
#
# COMPACT_ATOMS: atom_id res chain seq x y z
N GLN A 1 -24.27 -21.05 -19.34
CA GLN A 1 -23.89 -21.87 -20.51
C GLN A 1 -22.56 -21.45 -21.15
N ALA A 2 -22.16 -20.17 -21.11
CA ALA A 2 -20.88 -19.72 -21.69
C ALA A 2 -19.62 -19.99 -20.84
N LEU A 3 -19.76 -20.14 -19.51
CA LEU A 3 -18.61 -20.26 -18.58
C LEU A 3 -17.62 -21.39 -18.92
N PRO A 4 -18.06 -22.64 -19.22
CA PRO A 4 -17.12 -23.72 -19.50
C PRO A 4 -16.33 -23.54 -20.80
N ALA A 5 -16.75 -22.63 -21.68
CA ALA A 5 -16.01 -22.28 -22.90
C ALA A 5 -15.12 -21.03 -22.68
N LEU A 6 -15.61 -20.05 -21.91
CA LEU A 6 -14.90 -18.79 -21.68
C LEU A 6 -13.74 -18.95 -20.70
N VAL A 7 -13.94 -19.63 -19.57
CA VAL A 7 -12.93 -19.72 -18.50
C VAL A 7 -11.63 -20.38 -18.99
N PRO A 8 -11.65 -21.55 -19.70
CA PRO A 8 -10.42 -22.13 -20.23
C PRO A 8 -9.67 -21.19 -21.19
N MET A 9 -10.40 -20.46 -22.03
CA MET A 9 -9.80 -19.50 -22.96
C MET A 9 -9.09 -18.36 -22.22
N LEU A 10 -9.69 -17.84 -21.14
CA LEU A 10 -9.04 -16.82 -20.30
C LEU A 10 -7.82 -17.40 -19.58
N LEU A 11 -7.89 -18.61 -19.04
CA LEU A 11 -6.75 -19.26 -18.38
C LEU A 11 -5.57 -19.49 -19.33
N GLU A 12 -5.83 -19.84 -20.59
CA GLU A 12 -4.79 -19.95 -21.64
C GLU A 12 -4.10 -18.62 -21.93
N THR A 13 -4.81 -17.49 -21.82
CA THR A 13 -4.18 -16.18 -22.02
C THR A 13 -3.19 -15.83 -20.91
N LEU A 14 -3.40 -16.35 -19.69
CA LEU A 14 -2.50 -16.09 -18.56
C LEU A 14 -1.11 -16.68 -18.80
N LEU A 15 -0.96 -17.72 -19.61
CA LEU A 15 0.33 -18.36 -19.94
C LEU A 15 1.17 -17.57 -20.97
N LYS A 16 0.72 -16.38 -21.38
CA LYS A 16 1.35 -15.57 -22.44
C LYS A 16 2.02 -14.32 -21.87
N GLN A 17 2.68 -14.44 -20.73
CA GLN A 17 3.42 -13.37 -20.09
C GLN A 17 4.67 -13.00 -20.91
N GLU A 18 4.96 -11.70 -20.95
CA GLU A 18 6.14 -11.12 -21.59
C GLU A 18 7.25 -10.96 -20.54
N GLU A 19 8.50 -11.29 -20.87
CA GLU A 19 9.62 -11.29 -19.89
C GLU A 19 9.97 -9.90 -19.35
N ASP A 20 9.78 -8.87 -20.18
CA ASP A 20 10.10 -7.48 -19.86
C ASP A 20 8.89 -6.69 -19.33
N GLN A 21 7.78 -7.36 -18.97
CA GLN A 21 6.55 -6.67 -18.54
C GLN A 21 6.73 -5.77 -17.31
N ASP A 22 7.71 -6.07 -16.45
CA ASP A 22 8.01 -5.28 -15.25
C ASP A 22 8.72 -3.95 -15.56
N GLN A 23 9.21 -3.76 -16.79
CA GLN A 23 9.97 -2.57 -17.19
C GLN A 23 9.09 -1.45 -17.77
N ASP A 24 7.86 -1.77 -18.19
CA ASP A 24 6.92 -0.81 -18.76
C ASP A 24 5.62 -0.80 -17.94
N GLU A 25 5.52 0.14 -17.01
CA GLU A 25 4.32 0.34 -16.17
C GLU A 25 3.03 0.62 -16.98
N GLY A 26 3.14 1.01 -18.25
CA GLY A 26 2.02 1.24 -19.16
C GLY A 26 1.67 0.05 -20.06
N ALA A 27 2.43 -1.04 -19.98
CA ALA A 27 2.19 -2.21 -20.82
C ALA A 27 0.85 -2.86 -20.50
N TRP A 28 0.04 -3.09 -21.53
CA TRP A 28 -1.22 -3.83 -21.43
C TRP A 28 -1.19 -5.00 -22.40
N ASN A 29 -0.86 -6.18 -21.88
CA ASN A 29 -0.69 -7.39 -22.67
C ASN A 29 -1.89 -8.36 -22.56
N ILE A 30 -1.83 -9.45 -23.32
CA ILE A 30 -2.93 -10.41 -23.40
C ILE A 30 -3.15 -11.18 -22.07
N ALA A 31 -2.09 -11.41 -21.28
CA ALA A 31 -2.20 -12.07 -19.98
C ALA A 31 -2.92 -11.16 -18.97
N MET A 32 -2.57 -9.87 -18.93
CA MET A 32 -3.24 -8.87 -18.09
C MET A 32 -4.72 -8.69 -18.46
N ALA A 33 -5.02 -8.62 -19.76
CA ALA A 33 -6.40 -8.57 -20.25
C ALA A 33 -7.19 -9.84 -19.84
N GLY A 34 -6.54 -11.00 -19.93
CA GLY A 34 -7.05 -12.29 -19.49
C GLY A 34 -7.42 -12.33 -18.02
N GLY A 35 -6.48 -11.96 -17.14
CA GLY A 35 -6.67 -11.96 -15.69
C GLY A 35 -7.72 -10.95 -15.25
N THR A 36 -7.71 -9.75 -15.83
CA THR A 36 -8.74 -8.74 -15.59
C THR A 36 -10.12 -9.24 -15.98
N CYS A 37 -10.25 -9.84 -17.17
CA CYS A 37 -11.52 -10.41 -17.61
C CYS A 37 -11.96 -11.58 -16.70
N LEU A 38 -11.02 -12.43 -16.26
CA LEU A 38 -11.30 -13.53 -15.34
C LEU A 38 -11.87 -13.02 -14.01
N GLY A 39 -11.30 -11.95 -13.45
CA GLY A 39 -11.83 -11.31 -12.23
C GLY A 39 -13.22 -10.71 -12.43
N LEU A 40 -13.49 -10.08 -13.57
CA LEU A 40 -14.85 -9.59 -13.89
C LEU A 40 -15.86 -10.75 -14.01
N VAL A 41 -15.45 -11.87 -14.59
CA VAL A 41 -16.28 -13.08 -14.63
C VAL A 41 -16.52 -13.61 -13.23
N ALA A 42 -15.50 -13.66 -12.37
CA ALA A 42 -15.61 -14.13 -10.97
C ALA A 42 -16.67 -13.34 -10.20
N ARG A 43 -16.60 -12.00 -10.29
CA ARG A 43 -17.59 -11.09 -9.69
C ARG A 43 -19.01 -11.29 -10.23
N THR A 44 -19.14 -11.69 -11.49
CA THR A 44 -20.45 -11.87 -12.14
C THR A 44 -21.11 -13.18 -11.75
N VAL A 45 -20.33 -14.25 -11.59
CA VAL A 45 -20.88 -15.61 -11.43
C VAL A 45 -20.65 -16.23 -10.05
N GLY A 46 -19.89 -15.56 -9.19
CA GLY A 46 -19.64 -15.98 -7.82
C GLY A 46 -19.02 -17.37 -7.76
N ASP A 47 -19.56 -18.22 -6.89
CA ASP A 47 -19.04 -19.56 -6.60
C ASP A 47 -18.89 -20.48 -7.83
N ASP A 48 -19.66 -20.25 -8.89
CA ASP A 48 -19.64 -21.07 -10.10
C ASP A 48 -18.30 -21.02 -10.84
N ILE A 49 -17.46 -20.00 -10.61
CA ILE A 49 -16.14 -19.91 -11.25
C ILE A 49 -15.11 -20.84 -10.62
N VAL A 50 -15.23 -21.10 -9.32
CA VAL A 50 -14.24 -21.84 -8.52
C VAL A 50 -13.94 -23.23 -9.11
N PRO A 51 -14.94 -24.11 -9.39
CA PRO A 51 -14.66 -25.43 -9.94
C PRO A 51 -14.05 -25.41 -11.35
N LEU A 52 -14.14 -24.28 -12.07
CA LEU A 52 -13.58 -24.14 -13.41
C LEU A 52 -12.11 -23.69 -13.39
N VAL A 53 -11.69 -22.96 -12.35
CA VAL A 53 -10.34 -22.40 -12.22
C VAL A 53 -9.42 -23.28 -11.38
N MET A 54 -9.93 -23.91 -10.32
CA MET A 54 -9.12 -24.74 -9.41
C MET A 54 -8.29 -25.83 -10.12
N PRO A 55 -8.81 -26.58 -11.12
CA PRO A 55 -8.01 -27.58 -11.81
C PRO A 55 -6.76 -26.99 -12.49
N PHE A 56 -6.89 -25.80 -13.08
CA PHE A 56 -5.75 -25.12 -13.71
C PHE A 56 -4.71 -24.69 -12.68
N ILE A 57 -5.15 -24.22 -11.51
CA ILE A 57 -4.24 -23.85 -10.41
C ILE A 57 -3.47 -25.09 -9.93
N GLU A 58 -4.19 -26.15 -9.56
CA GLU A 58 -3.60 -27.38 -9.03
C GLU A 58 -2.60 -28.02 -10.00
N GLU A 59 -2.89 -27.96 -11.31
CA GLU A 59 -2.00 -28.50 -12.33
C GLU A 59 -0.70 -27.67 -12.48
N ASN A 60 -0.77 -26.34 -12.39
CA ASN A 60 0.31 -25.46 -12.83
C ASN A 60 1.15 -24.87 -11.70
N ILE A 61 0.62 -24.76 -10.47
CA ILE A 61 1.22 -23.99 -9.36
C ILE A 61 2.60 -24.50 -8.91
N THR A 62 2.94 -25.76 -9.20
CA THR A 62 4.25 -26.37 -8.85
C THR A 62 5.11 -26.74 -10.06
N LYS A 63 4.71 -26.34 -11.28
CA LYS A 63 5.45 -26.72 -12.49
C LYS A 63 6.82 -26.01 -12.57
N PRO A 64 7.81 -26.61 -13.27
CA PRO A 64 9.14 -26.01 -13.41
C PRO A 64 9.13 -24.67 -14.16
N ASP A 65 8.23 -24.51 -15.14
CA ASP A 65 8.09 -23.27 -15.89
C ASP A 65 7.45 -22.19 -15.02
N TRP A 66 8.14 -21.05 -14.90
CA TRP A 66 7.68 -19.93 -14.10
C TRP A 66 6.38 -19.33 -14.66
N ARG A 67 6.17 -19.37 -15.97
CA ARG A 67 4.93 -18.88 -16.61
C ARG A 67 3.71 -19.66 -16.15
N GLN A 68 3.87 -20.95 -15.88
CA GLN A 68 2.78 -21.78 -15.36
C GLN A 68 2.50 -21.48 -13.89
N ARG A 69 3.55 -21.33 -13.08
CA ARG A 69 3.39 -20.98 -11.66
C ARG A 69 2.78 -19.59 -11.48
N GLU A 70 3.28 -18.60 -12.20
CA GLU A 70 2.75 -17.24 -12.19
C GLU A 70 1.29 -17.24 -12.64
N ALA A 71 0.95 -17.87 -13.77
CA ALA A 71 -0.42 -17.90 -14.27
C ALA A 71 -1.40 -18.57 -13.27
N ALA A 72 -0.95 -19.63 -12.59
CA ALA A 72 -1.75 -20.28 -11.55
C ALA A 72 -2.01 -19.34 -10.35
N THR A 73 -0.97 -18.65 -9.89
CA THR A 73 -1.08 -17.65 -8.82
C THR A 73 -1.97 -16.48 -9.26
N TYR A 74 -1.82 -15.99 -10.49
CA TYR A 74 -2.60 -14.87 -11.01
C TYR A 74 -4.08 -15.24 -11.19
N ALA A 75 -4.37 -16.45 -11.68
CA ALA A 75 -5.73 -16.98 -11.74
C ALA A 75 -6.35 -17.08 -10.34
N PHE A 76 -5.59 -17.55 -9.35
CA PHE A 76 -6.06 -17.64 -7.97
C PHE A 76 -6.40 -16.26 -7.40
N GLY A 77 -5.49 -15.29 -7.50
CA GLY A 77 -5.73 -13.93 -7.04
C GLY A 77 -6.89 -13.24 -7.76
N SER A 78 -7.08 -13.52 -9.06
CA SER A 78 -8.16 -12.94 -9.87
C SER A 78 -9.55 -13.35 -9.39
N ILE A 79 -9.71 -14.53 -8.78
CA ILE A 79 -11.01 -15.04 -8.33
C ILE A 79 -11.30 -14.81 -6.84
N LEU A 80 -10.44 -14.06 -6.12
CA LEU A 80 -10.64 -13.73 -4.70
C LEU A 80 -11.74 -12.70 -4.43
N GLU A 81 -12.33 -12.13 -5.48
CA GLU A 81 -13.48 -11.23 -5.39
C GLU A 81 -14.63 -11.79 -6.25
N GLY A 82 -15.80 -11.96 -5.65
CA GLY A 82 -16.99 -12.51 -6.31
C GLY A 82 -17.56 -13.75 -5.63
N PRO A 83 -16.80 -14.85 -5.48
CA PRO A 83 -17.25 -16.02 -4.73
C PRO A 83 -17.55 -15.70 -3.27
N SER A 84 -18.34 -16.56 -2.63
CA SER A 84 -18.73 -16.41 -1.23
C SER A 84 -17.52 -16.50 -0.29
N PRO A 85 -17.49 -15.71 0.81
CA PRO A 85 -16.40 -15.75 1.78
C PRO A 85 -16.12 -17.17 2.32
N ASP A 86 -17.15 -17.96 2.63
CA ASP A 86 -16.99 -19.33 3.14
C ASP A 86 -16.21 -20.23 2.16
N LYS A 87 -16.50 -20.08 0.86
CA LYS A 87 -15.83 -20.82 -0.20
C LYS A 87 -14.37 -20.40 -0.32
N LEU A 88 -14.11 -19.09 -0.32
CA LEU A 88 -12.77 -18.53 -0.46
C LEU A 88 -11.90 -18.82 0.76
N THR A 89 -12.42 -18.63 1.97
CA THR A 89 -11.73 -18.90 3.24
C THR A 89 -11.23 -20.35 3.31
N THR A 90 -12.03 -21.31 2.85
CA THR A 90 -11.62 -22.72 2.82
C THR A 90 -10.39 -22.93 1.93
N ILE A 91 -10.38 -22.32 0.74
CA ILE A 91 -9.30 -22.50 -0.23
C ILE A 91 -8.05 -21.74 0.20
N VAL A 92 -8.22 -20.50 0.69
CA VAL A 92 -7.11 -19.66 1.15
C VAL A 92 -6.41 -20.25 2.37
N ASN A 93 -7.13 -20.87 3.31
CA ASN A 93 -6.50 -21.54 4.45
C ASN A 93 -5.50 -22.64 4.04
N VAL A 94 -5.74 -23.30 2.90
CA VAL A 94 -4.82 -24.29 2.33
C VAL A 94 -3.66 -23.60 1.59
N ALA A 95 -3.96 -22.54 0.84
CA ALA A 95 -2.99 -21.88 -0.03
C ALA A 95 -2.03 -20.92 0.71
N LEU A 96 -2.43 -20.34 1.85
CA LEU A 96 -1.71 -19.23 2.49
C LEU A 96 -0.24 -19.55 2.75
N ASN A 97 0.05 -20.70 3.37
CA ASN A 97 1.43 -21.11 3.66
C ASN A 97 2.25 -21.36 2.40
N PHE A 98 1.62 -21.87 1.35
CA PHE A 98 2.27 -22.03 0.04
C PHE A 98 2.66 -20.66 -0.53
N MET A 99 1.75 -19.68 -0.53
CA MET A 99 2.02 -18.34 -1.06
C MET A 99 3.09 -17.60 -0.24
N LEU A 100 3.05 -17.68 1.09
CA LEU A 100 4.10 -17.10 1.94
C LEU A 100 5.48 -17.72 1.64
N THR A 101 5.52 -19.02 1.33
CA THR A 101 6.76 -19.69 0.91
C THR A 101 7.18 -19.24 -0.48
N ALA A 102 6.27 -19.23 -1.46
CA ALA A 102 6.56 -18.84 -2.83
C ALA A 102 7.11 -17.41 -2.93
N LEU A 103 6.53 -16.46 -2.18
CA LEU A 103 6.99 -15.07 -2.15
C LEU A 103 8.48 -14.93 -1.77
N THR A 104 8.99 -15.79 -0.89
CA THR A 104 10.38 -15.70 -0.41
C THR A 104 11.32 -16.70 -1.06
N LYS A 105 10.81 -17.77 -1.67
CA LYS A 105 11.61 -18.91 -2.14
C LYS A 105 11.53 -19.18 -3.63
N ASP A 106 10.52 -18.66 -4.36
CA ASP A 106 10.48 -18.85 -5.81
C ASP A 106 11.71 -18.17 -6.44
N PRO A 107 12.39 -18.80 -7.42
CA PRO A 107 13.54 -18.19 -8.06
C PRO A 107 13.18 -17.05 -9.02
N ASN A 108 11.92 -16.91 -9.44
CA ASN A 108 11.51 -15.96 -10.47
C ASN A 108 10.76 -14.76 -9.87
N SER A 109 11.16 -13.54 -10.22
CA SER A 109 10.56 -12.29 -9.71
C SER A 109 9.10 -12.14 -10.10
N HIS A 110 8.69 -12.51 -11.33
CA HIS A 110 7.29 -12.44 -11.78
C HIS A 110 6.35 -13.28 -10.90
N VAL A 111 6.82 -14.47 -10.49
CA VAL A 111 6.06 -15.33 -9.59
C VAL A 111 5.95 -14.68 -8.20
N LYS A 112 7.04 -14.13 -7.67
CA LYS A 112 7.02 -13.44 -6.37
C LYS A 112 6.13 -12.21 -6.37
N ASP A 113 6.22 -11.39 -7.41
CA ASP A 113 5.44 -10.17 -7.61
C ASP A 113 3.93 -10.48 -7.57
N THR A 114 3.51 -11.41 -8.43
CA THR A 114 2.13 -11.90 -8.50
C THR A 114 1.68 -12.56 -7.20
N THR A 115 2.59 -13.24 -6.48
CA THR A 115 2.30 -13.82 -5.18
C THR A 115 2.07 -12.76 -4.11
N ALA A 116 2.89 -11.70 -4.07
CA ALA A 116 2.70 -10.57 -3.17
C ALA A 116 1.38 -9.84 -3.46
N TRP A 117 1.07 -9.60 -4.74
CA TRP A 117 -0.21 -9.04 -5.16
C TRP A 117 -1.40 -9.91 -4.71
N THR A 118 -1.29 -11.23 -4.89
CA THR A 118 -2.34 -12.18 -4.49
C THR A 118 -2.53 -12.21 -2.96
N LEU A 119 -1.44 -12.14 -2.18
CA LEU A 119 -1.52 -11.98 -0.73
C LEU A 119 -2.21 -10.68 -0.35
N GLY A 120 -1.90 -9.57 -1.04
CA GLY A 120 -2.61 -8.30 -0.86
C GLY A 120 -4.12 -8.43 -1.08
N ARG A 121 -4.55 -9.12 -2.14
CA ARG A 121 -5.98 -9.40 -2.38
C ARG A 121 -6.62 -10.25 -1.29
N ILE A 122 -5.90 -11.21 -0.71
CA ILE A 122 -6.41 -11.99 0.42
C ILE A 122 -6.68 -11.06 1.61
N PHE A 123 -5.76 -10.14 1.90
CA PHE A 123 -5.93 -9.18 2.99
C PHE A 123 -7.01 -8.14 2.68
N GLU A 124 -7.16 -7.75 1.42
CA GLU A 124 -8.20 -6.79 1.00
C GLU A 124 -9.62 -7.37 1.14
N PHE A 125 -9.84 -8.60 0.67
CA PHE A 125 -11.20 -9.15 0.55
C PHE A 125 -11.60 -10.09 1.68
N LEU A 126 -10.63 -10.68 2.39
CA LEU A 126 -10.86 -11.76 3.37
C LEU A 126 -10.25 -11.48 4.75
N HIS A 127 -9.93 -10.22 5.02
CA HIS A 127 -9.51 -9.75 6.34
C HIS A 127 -10.31 -8.50 6.73
N GLY A 128 -10.65 -8.35 8.01
CA GLY A 128 -11.47 -7.26 8.51
C GLY A 128 -12.56 -7.71 9.50
N SER A 129 -13.21 -6.73 10.11
CA SER A 129 -14.28 -6.91 11.11
C SER A 129 -15.53 -7.61 10.56
N ALA A 130 -15.73 -7.61 9.25
CA ALA A 130 -16.87 -8.24 8.58
C ALA A 130 -16.72 -9.77 8.40
N MET A 131 -15.56 -10.36 8.69
CA MET A 131 -15.31 -11.79 8.50
C MET A 131 -15.66 -12.59 9.76
N GLU A 132 -16.55 -13.58 9.63
CA GLU A 132 -16.90 -14.48 10.74
C GLU A 132 -15.75 -15.42 11.12
N THR A 133 -14.96 -15.87 10.13
CA THR A 133 -13.81 -16.75 10.33
C THR A 133 -12.53 -16.07 9.81
N PRO A 134 -11.69 -15.53 10.71
CA PRO A 134 -10.51 -14.78 10.28
C PRO A 134 -9.44 -15.72 9.72
N ILE A 135 -8.97 -15.43 8.51
CA ILE A 135 -7.81 -16.10 7.89
C ILE A 135 -6.52 -15.66 8.58
N ILE A 136 -6.46 -14.40 8.98
CA ILE A 136 -5.34 -13.81 9.70
C ILE A 136 -5.58 -14.02 11.19
N THR A 137 -4.72 -14.82 11.80
CA THR A 137 -4.80 -15.20 13.21
C THR A 137 -3.56 -14.66 13.93
N PRO A 138 -3.61 -14.47 15.26
CA PRO A 138 -2.41 -14.12 16.03
C PRO A 138 -1.24 -15.09 15.79
N THR A 139 -1.52 -16.36 15.48
CA THR A 139 -0.52 -17.39 15.23
C THR A 139 0.22 -17.22 13.90
N ASN A 140 -0.47 -16.84 12.82
CA ASN A 140 0.16 -16.66 11.50
C ASN A 140 0.57 -15.20 11.21
N CYS A 141 0.04 -14.23 11.96
CA CYS A 141 0.31 -12.79 11.78
C CYS A 141 1.82 -12.49 11.81
N GLN A 142 2.55 -13.03 12.80
CA GLN A 142 4.00 -12.83 12.89
C GLN A 142 4.74 -13.31 11.63
N GLN A 143 4.37 -14.49 11.12
CA GLN A 143 4.99 -15.07 9.93
C GLN A 143 4.68 -14.23 8.70
N ILE A 144 3.43 -13.78 8.54
CA ILE A 144 3.00 -12.91 7.45
C ILE A 144 3.84 -11.63 7.45
N ILE A 145 3.92 -10.93 8.59
CA ILE A 145 4.70 -9.69 8.71
C ILE A 145 6.16 -9.95 8.36
N THR A 146 6.77 -11.00 8.93
CA THR A 146 8.17 -11.34 8.68
C THR A 146 8.43 -11.58 7.18
N VAL A 147 7.53 -12.29 6.50
CA VAL A 147 7.61 -12.57 5.07
C VAL A 147 7.46 -11.30 4.23
N LEU A 148 6.49 -10.44 4.55
CA LEU A 148 6.27 -9.17 3.84
C LEU A 148 7.46 -8.22 4.00
N LEU A 149 7.98 -8.06 5.23
CA LEU A 149 9.14 -7.21 5.50
C LEU A 149 10.43 -7.76 4.86
N GLN A 150 10.54 -9.08 4.69
CA GLN A 150 11.61 -9.68 3.91
C GLN A 150 11.45 -9.37 2.41
N ALA A 151 10.24 -9.50 1.87
CA ALA A 151 9.95 -9.26 0.46
C ALA A 151 10.15 -7.78 0.04
N MET A 152 9.96 -6.83 0.97
CA MET A 152 10.28 -5.41 0.76
C MET A 152 11.76 -5.12 0.42
N LYS A 153 12.65 -6.10 0.61
CA LYS A 153 14.08 -6.02 0.27
C LYS A 153 14.41 -6.63 -1.09
N ASP A 154 13.42 -7.19 -1.78
CA ASP A 154 13.57 -7.80 -3.11
C ASP A 154 13.53 -6.72 -4.21
N THR A 155 13.50 -7.13 -5.47
CA THR A 155 13.36 -6.27 -6.66
C THR A 155 12.19 -5.27 -6.53
N PRO A 156 12.26 -4.08 -7.17
CA PRO A 156 11.31 -2.99 -6.93
C PRO A 156 9.83 -3.35 -7.11
N ASN A 157 9.49 -4.13 -8.14
CA ASN A 157 8.11 -4.59 -8.37
C ASN A 157 7.62 -5.49 -7.23
N VAL A 158 8.41 -6.50 -6.85
CA VAL A 158 8.06 -7.39 -5.72
C VAL A 158 7.92 -6.61 -4.41
N ALA A 159 8.83 -5.67 -4.15
CA ALA A 159 8.81 -4.84 -2.96
C ALA A 159 7.58 -3.92 -2.93
N GLU A 160 7.17 -3.37 -4.08
CA GLU A 160 5.97 -2.54 -4.20
C GLU A 160 4.71 -3.34 -3.88
N LYS A 161 4.57 -4.56 -4.43
CA LYS A 161 3.46 -5.45 -4.08
C LYS A 161 3.50 -5.91 -2.63
N ALA A 162 4.68 -6.08 -2.03
CA ALA A 162 4.80 -6.38 -0.60
C ALA A 162 4.34 -5.20 0.28
N CYS A 163 4.63 -3.95 -0.12
CA CYS A 163 4.08 -2.75 0.50
C CYS A 163 2.55 -2.71 0.37
N GLY A 164 2.01 -2.95 -0.81
CA GLY A 164 0.55 -3.02 -1.03
C GLY A 164 -0.13 -4.13 -0.23
N ALA A 165 0.50 -5.29 -0.08
CA ALA A 165 -0.02 -6.34 0.78
C ALA A 165 -0.03 -5.93 2.26
N LEU A 166 1.03 -5.28 2.74
CA LEU A 166 1.06 -4.76 4.11
C LEU A 166 0.03 -3.64 4.34
N TYR A 167 -0.26 -2.83 3.30
CA TYR A 167 -1.32 -1.81 3.33
C TYR A 167 -2.66 -2.45 3.69
N PHE A 168 -3.09 -3.46 2.92
CA PHE A 168 -4.37 -4.12 3.15
C PHE A 168 -4.39 -4.93 4.46
N LEU A 169 -3.25 -5.49 4.87
CA LEU A 169 -3.13 -6.12 6.18
C LEU A 169 -3.34 -5.14 7.32
N ALA A 170 -2.81 -3.92 7.22
CA ALA A 170 -3.03 -2.86 8.21
C ALA A 170 -4.48 -2.39 8.22
N GLN A 171 -5.04 -2.16 7.03
CA GLN A 171 -6.42 -1.70 6.85
C GLN A 171 -7.46 -2.65 7.48
N GLY A 172 -7.27 -3.96 7.37
CA GLY A 172 -8.18 -4.92 8.00
C GLY A 172 -8.20 -4.87 9.54
N TYR A 173 -7.29 -4.10 10.16
CA TYR A 173 -7.29 -3.80 11.59
C TYR A 173 -7.73 -2.37 11.93
N GLU A 174 -8.27 -1.58 11.00
CA GLU A 174 -8.68 -0.19 11.26
C GLU A 174 -9.68 -0.06 12.43
N ASP A 175 -10.66 -0.98 12.50
CA ASP A 175 -11.72 -0.99 13.52
C ASP A 175 -11.34 -1.72 14.82
N VAL A 176 -10.08 -2.12 15.02
CA VAL A 176 -9.69 -2.74 16.29
C VAL A 176 -9.68 -1.70 17.41
N GLY A 177 -9.98 -2.15 18.64
CA GLY A 177 -10.02 -1.29 19.81
C GLY A 177 -8.63 -0.79 20.23
N SER A 178 -8.29 -0.93 21.51
CA SER A 178 -7.04 -0.34 22.05
C SER A 178 -5.75 -0.99 21.54
N SER A 179 -5.80 -2.23 21.03
CA SER A 179 -4.62 -2.98 20.60
C SER A 179 -4.91 -3.80 19.34
N SER A 180 -3.92 -3.85 18.45
CA SER A 180 -3.94 -4.60 17.19
C SER A 180 -2.91 -5.74 17.25
N PRO A 181 -3.14 -6.88 16.57
CA PRO A 181 -2.08 -7.86 16.32
C PRO A 181 -0.82 -7.27 15.65
N LEU A 182 -0.91 -6.10 15.01
CA LEU A 182 0.24 -5.38 14.45
C LEU A 182 1.02 -4.57 15.49
N THR A 183 0.44 -4.24 16.65
CA THR A 183 1.07 -3.38 17.67
C THR A 183 2.50 -3.82 18.03
N PRO A 184 2.78 -5.12 18.28
CA PRO A 184 4.14 -5.56 18.64
C PRO A 184 5.18 -5.34 17.53
N TYR A 185 4.73 -5.21 16.28
CA TYR A 185 5.59 -5.11 15.09
C TYR A 185 5.59 -3.69 14.50
N PHE A 186 4.82 -2.76 15.06
CA PHE A 186 4.62 -1.42 14.52
C PHE A 186 5.95 -0.70 14.24
N GLN A 187 6.88 -0.72 15.20
CA GLN A 187 8.18 -0.08 15.04
C GLN A 187 9.01 -0.71 13.90
N GLU A 188 9.00 -2.03 13.77
CA GLU A 188 9.74 -2.75 12.72
C GLU A 188 9.14 -2.50 11.34
N ILE A 189 7.80 -2.47 11.25
CA ILE A 189 7.06 -2.12 10.03
C ILE A 189 7.42 -0.72 9.57
N VAL A 190 7.29 0.28 10.45
CA VAL A 190 7.60 1.67 10.14
C VAL A 190 9.06 1.84 9.71
N GLN A 191 10.00 1.21 10.42
CA GLN A 191 11.43 1.28 10.06
C GLN A 191 11.73 0.62 8.72
N SER A 192 11.03 -0.47 8.38
CA SER A 192 11.18 -1.16 7.10
C SER A 192 10.65 -0.31 5.95
N LEU A 193 9.46 0.28 6.10
CA LEU A 193 8.87 1.19 5.11
C LEU A 193 9.76 2.42 4.89
N LEU A 194 10.26 3.04 5.96
CA LEU A 194 11.23 4.12 5.84
C LEU A 194 12.50 3.65 5.12
N THR A 195 13.04 2.48 5.43
CA THR A 195 14.18 1.91 4.69
C THR A 195 13.88 1.78 3.19
N VAL A 196 12.68 1.32 2.81
CA VAL A 196 12.25 1.21 1.41
C VAL A 196 12.24 2.56 0.71
N THR A 197 11.70 3.62 1.35
CA THR A 197 11.65 4.97 0.74
C THR A 197 13.03 5.55 0.39
N HIS A 198 14.09 5.07 1.06
CA HIS A 198 15.48 5.49 0.88
C HIS A 198 16.32 4.56 0.01
N ARG A 199 15.75 3.49 -0.57
CA ARG A 199 16.49 2.61 -1.49
C ARG A 199 16.94 3.39 -2.73
N GLU A 200 18.07 2.98 -3.31
CA GLU A 200 18.60 3.58 -4.54
C GLU A 200 17.65 3.42 -5.72
N ASP A 201 16.95 2.27 -5.78
CA ASP A 201 15.96 1.90 -6.78
C ASP A 201 14.51 2.25 -6.38
N ALA A 202 14.32 3.04 -5.32
CA ALA A 202 12.97 3.40 -4.83
C ALA A 202 12.12 4.18 -5.86
N GLY A 203 12.76 4.77 -6.87
CA GLY A 203 12.06 5.46 -7.97
C GLY A 203 11.50 4.53 -9.06
N GLU A 204 11.79 3.23 -9.00
CA GLU A 204 11.30 2.23 -9.97
C GLU A 204 9.99 1.61 -9.50
N SER A 205 9.12 1.19 -10.44
CA SER A 205 7.85 0.51 -10.16
C SER A 205 6.95 1.24 -9.16
N ARG A 206 7.08 2.56 -9.02
CA ARG A 206 6.42 3.39 -7.99
C ARG A 206 6.67 2.95 -6.54
N LEU A 207 7.78 2.25 -6.28
CA LEU A 207 8.09 1.66 -4.98
C LEU A 207 8.04 2.68 -3.83
N ARG A 208 8.63 3.86 -4.03
CA ARG A 208 8.60 4.93 -3.03
C ARG A 208 7.19 5.39 -2.69
N THR A 209 6.35 5.56 -3.71
CA THR A 209 4.95 5.98 -3.55
C THR A 209 4.20 4.92 -2.74
N ALA A 210 4.29 3.66 -3.14
CA ALA A 210 3.67 2.56 -2.41
C ALA A 210 4.16 2.47 -0.95
N ALA A 211 5.45 2.68 -0.69
CA ALA A 211 5.98 2.65 0.68
C ALA A 211 5.42 3.79 1.56
N TYR A 212 5.27 5.01 1.04
CA TYR A 212 4.64 6.11 1.77
C TYR A 212 3.12 5.91 1.93
N GLU A 213 2.42 5.38 0.92
CA GLU A 213 1.00 5.04 1.02
C GLU A 213 0.75 3.97 2.09
N THR A 214 1.56 2.90 2.11
CA THR A 214 1.52 1.89 3.17
C THR A 214 1.85 2.47 4.54
N LEU A 215 2.85 3.36 4.64
CA LEU A 215 3.16 4.03 5.91
C LEU A 215 1.98 4.86 6.41
N ASN A 216 1.32 5.57 5.51
CA ASN A 216 0.12 6.34 5.83
C ASN A 216 -0.99 5.44 6.36
N GLU A 217 -1.26 4.31 5.72
CA GLU A 217 -2.28 3.38 6.17
C GLU A 217 -1.97 2.75 7.53
N VAL A 218 -0.71 2.36 7.75
CA VAL A 218 -0.24 1.87 9.05
C VAL A 218 -0.44 2.93 10.15
N VAL A 219 -0.22 4.21 9.84
CA VAL A 219 -0.49 5.32 10.77
C VAL A 219 -2.00 5.52 10.98
N ARG A 220 -2.83 5.46 9.93
CA ARG A 220 -4.30 5.57 10.07
C ARG A 220 -4.85 4.48 10.98
N CYS A 221 -4.40 3.25 10.77
CA CYS A 221 -4.81 2.05 11.52
C CYS A 221 -4.07 1.87 12.85
N SER A 222 -3.23 2.83 13.26
CA SER A 222 -2.50 2.75 14.52
C SER A 222 -3.45 2.85 15.73
N THR A 223 -3.11 2.26 16.86
CA THR A 223 -3.90 2.35 18.10
C THR A 223 -3.26 3.33 19.10
N ASP A 224 -3.96 3.60 20.20
CA ASP A 224 -3.44 4.41 21.32
C ASP A 224 -2.09 3.89 21.86
N GLU A 225 -1.89 2.56 21.86
CA GLU A 225 -0.63 1.93 22.29
C GLU A 225 0.56 2.31 21.38
N THR A 226 0.30 2.48 20.09
CA THR A 226 1.30 2.86 19.09
C THR A 226 1.46 4.36 18.91
N ALA A 227 0.58 5.17 19.52
CA ALA A 227 0.60 6.62 19.38
C ALA A 227 1.94 7.29 19.73
N PRO A 228 2.69 6.87 20.77
CA PRO A 228 4.03 7.41 21.03
C PRO A 228 5.02 7.18 19.89
N LEU A 229 4.87 6.07 19.14
CA LEU A 229 5.71 5.78 17.96
C LEU A 229 5.30 6.64 16.77
N VAL A 230 4.00 6.90 16.59
CA VAL A 230 3.51 7.85 15.56
C VAL A 230 4.02 9.27 15.83
N VAL A 231 4.05 9.72 17.09
CA VAL A 231 4.65 11.01 17.46
C VAL A 231 6.12 11.10 17.05
N GLN A 232 6.89 10.02 17.19
CA GLN A 232 8.30 9.99 16.78
C GLN A 232 8.49 10.14 15.27
N LEU A 233 7.47 9.84 14.45
CA LEU A 233 7.54 10.03 13.00
C LEU A 233 7.47 11.49 12.59
N VAL A 234 6.82 12.36 13.36
CA VAL A 234 6.68 13.80 13.06
C VAL A 234 8.03 14.44 12.71
N PRO A 235 9.05 14.44 13.60
CA PRO A 235 10.34 15.05 13.29
C PRO A 235 11.10 14.34 12.16
N VAL A 236 10.89 13.03 11.97
CA VAL A 236 11.54 12.27 10.89
C VAL A 236 11.04 12.76 9.54
N ILE A 237 9.73 12.79 9.33
CA ILE A 237 9.13 13.22 8.06
C ILE A 237 9.36 14.72 7.83
N MET A 238 9.31 15.54 8.88
CA MET A 238 9.67 16.97 8.79
C MET A 238 11.11 17.17 8.32
N MET A 239 12.06 16.40 8.87
CA MET A 239 13.47 16.49 8.47
C MET A 239 13.65 16.10 7.00
N GLU A 240 12.99 15.03 6.54
CA GLU A 240 13.04 14.65 5.12
C GLU A 240 12.45 15.75 4.22
N LEU A 241 11.30 16.32 4.58
CA LEU A 241 10.71 17.42 3.83
C LEU A 241 11.65 18.64 3.78
N HIS A 242 12.27 18.98 4.90
CA HIS A 242 13.24 20.06 4.96
C HIS A 242 14.42 19.86 3.99
N LYS A 243 15.03 18.66 3.98
CA LYS A 243 16.14 18.33 3.06
C LYS A 243 15.75 18.49 1.59
N THR A 244 14.51 18.14 1.23
CA THR A 244 14.04 18.32 -0.15
C THR A 244 13.94 19.80 -0.53
N LEU A 245 13.53 20.67 0.40
CA LEU A 245 13.43 22.11 0.17
C LEU A 245 14.81 22.77 0.04
N GLU A 246 15.80 22.34 0.82
CA GLU A 246 17.18 22.81 0.69
C GLU A 246 17.79 22.39 -0.66
N SER A 247 17.53 21.15 -1.07
CA SER A 247 18.05 20.58 -2.32
C SER A 247 17.42 21.20 -3.57
N GLN A 248 16.17 21.65 -3.47
CA GLN A 248 15.44 22.29 -4.57
C GLN A 248 16.05 23.63 -5.01
N GLN A 249 16.75 24.32 -4.11
CA GLN A 249 17.49 25.54 -4.46
C GLN A 249 18.66 25.26 -5.42
N LEU A 250 19.11 24.00 -5.50
CA LEU A 250 20.30 23.58 -6.26
C LEU A 250 19.95 22.86 -7.57
N SER A 251 18.77 22.25 -7.69
CA SER A 251 18.30 21.59 -8.93
C SER A 251 16.76 21.58 -9.04
N PRO A 252 16.15 22.32 -9.96
CA PRO A 252 14.69 22.42 -10.10
C PRO A 252 14.08 21.24 -10.89
N ASP A 253 14.54 20.01 -10.66
CA ASP A 253 14.08 18.83 -11.39
C ASP A 253 12.76 18.29 -10.80
N GLY A 254 11.82 17.88 -11.67
CA GLY A 254 10.44 17.55 -11.30
C GLY A 254 10.29 16.39 -10.29
N LYS A 255 11.29 15.51 -10.20
CA LYS A 255 11.33 14.36 -9.29
C LYS A 255 11.35 14.75 -7.80
N GLN A 256 11.86 15.93 -7.46
CA GLN A 256 11.81 16.42 -6.09
C GLN A 256 10.40 16.84 -5.66
N GLY A 257 9.58 17.31 -6.62
CA GLY A 257 8.19 17.68 -6.36
C GLY A 257 7.36 16.48 -5.92
N GLU A 258 7.47 15.35 -6.62
CA GLU A 258 6.76 14.12 -6.25
C GLU A 258 7.05 13.69 -4.81
N LEU A 259 8.33 13.65 -4.42
CA LEU A 259 8.72 13.32 -3.04
C LEU A 259 8.16 14.31 -2.02
N GLN A 260 8.15 15.61 -2.32
CA GLN A 260 7.53 16.61 -1.44
C GLN A 260 6.03 16.38 -1.28
N GLY A 261 5.33 16.01 -2.35
CA GLY A 261 3.92 15.63 -2.30
C GLY A 261 3.70 14.44 -1.35
N LEU A 262 4.48 13.37 -1.52
CA LEU A 262 4.42 12.18 -0.65
C LEU A 262 4.67 12.52 0.83
N LEU A 263 5.67 13.37 1.11
CA LEU A 263 6.00 13.81 2.46
C LEU A 263 4.91 14.71 3.06
N CYS A 264 4.29 15.59 2.26
CA CYS A 264 3.14 16.40 2.68
C CYS A 264 1.94 15.51 3.02
N GLY A 265 1.60 14.55 2.16
CA GLY A 265 0.54 13.58 2.42
C GLY A 265 0.83 12.75 3.67
N CYS A 266 2.08 12.35 3.91
CA CYS A 266 2.45 11.62 5.12
C CYS A 266 2.31 12.47 6.39
N LEU A 267 2.76 13.73 6.37
CA LEU A 267 2.52 14.66 7.48
C LEU A 267 1.03 14.91 7.70
N GLN A 268 0.23 15.07 6.64
CA GLN A 268 -1.22 15.22 6.74
C GLN A 268 -1.84 14.07 7.54
N VAL A 269 -1.48 12.82 7.22
CA VAL A 269 -2.04 11.64 7.88
C VAL A 269 -1.60 11.57 9.35
N ILE A 270 -0.33 11.85 9.64
CA ILE A 270 0.17 11.90 11.01
C ILE A 270 -0.55 13.00 11.82
N ILE A 271 -0.74 14.19 11.23
CA ILE A 271 -1.46 15.31 11.85
C ILE A 271 -2.91 14.92 12.14
N GLN A 272 -3.61 14.29 11.18
CA GLN A 272 -4.98 13.83 11.37
C GLN A 272 -5.07 12.81 12.52
N LYS A 273 -4.16 11.83 12.55
CA LYS A 273 -4.16 10.77 13.55
C LYS A 273 -3.84 11.28 14.97
N LEU A 274 -2.83 12.13 15.11
CA LEU A 274 -2.47 12.71 16.40
C LEU A 274 -3.41 13.85 16.81
N GLY A 275 -4.02 14.53 15.86
CA GLY A 275 -4.97 15.63 16.11
C GLY A 275 -6.31 15.14 16.64
N SER A 276 -6.70 13.89 16.41
CA SER A 276 -7.99 13.34 16.85
C SER A 276 -8.03 12.94 18.33
N SER A 277 -6.88 12.91 19.04
CA SER A 277 -6.79 12.48 20.43
C SER A 277 -6.11 13.54 21.30
N GLU A 278 -6.76 13.98 22.37
CA GLU A 278 -6.29 15.10 23.21
C GLU A 278 -4.84 14.95 23.76
N PRO A 279 -4.41 13.78 24.28
CA PRO A 279 -3.04 13.60 24.77
C PRO A 279 -1.96 13.78 23.69
N THR A 280 -2.25 13.35 22.47
CA THR A 280 -1.28 13.41 21.35
C THR A 280 -1.34 14.74 20.62
N ARG A 281 -2.52 15.36 20.56
CA ARG A 281 -2.73 16.70 20.02
C ARG A 281 -1.83 17.72 20.70
N GLY A 282 -1.77 17.72 22.03
CA GLY A 282 -0.89 18.64 22.78
C GLY A 282 0.59 18.51 22.42
N VAL A 283 1.06 17.31 22.10
CA VAL A 283 2.44 17.07 21.65
C VAL A 283 2.62 17.51 20.20
N LEU A 284 1.67 17.20 19.31
CA LEU A 284 1.68 17.63 17.91
C LEU A 284 1.78 19.16 17.78
N LEU A 285 1.06 19.92 18.63
CA LEU A 285 1.05 21.38 18.58
C LEU A 285 2.43 22.01 18.85
N GLN A 286 3.35 21.31 19.51
CA GLN A 286 4.73 21.78 19.70
C GLN A 286 5.51 21.87 18.37
N TYR A 287 5.07 21.10 17.36
CA TYR A 287 5.67 21.08 16.03
C TYR A 287 4.93 21.98 15.02
N ALA A 288 3.75 22.51 15.38
CA ALA A 288 2.86 23.19 14.44
C ALA A 288 3.52 24.36 13.68
N ASP A 289 4.33 25.18 14.38
CA ASP A 289 5.03 26.32 13.75
C ASP A 289 6.05 25.85 12.70
N GLN A 290 6.81 24.80 13.00
CA GLN A 290 7.82 24.25 12.09
C GLN A 290 7.16 23.53 10.91
N ILE A 291 6.09 22.77 11.16
CA ILE A 291 5.30 22.11 10.11
C ILE A 291 4.74 23.16 9.15
N MET A 292 4.14 24.23 9.66
CA MET A 292 3.58 25.29 8.82
C MET A 292 4.67 25.98 7.98
N GLN A 293 5.84 26.24 8.55
CA GLN A 293 6.97 26.82 7.81
C GLN A 293 7.42 25.91 6.65
N LEU A 294 7.47 24.59 6.87
CA LEU A 294 7.79 23.62 5.82
C LEU A 294 6.74 23.63 4.72
N PHE A 295 5.44 23.57 5.06
CA PHE A 295 4.38 23.62 4.05
C PHE A 295 4.36 24.93 3.25
N LEU A 296 4.63 26.07 3.90
CA LEU A 296 4.79 27.34 3.18
C LEU A 296 6.01 27.33 2.25
N GLY A 297 7.10 26.66 2.65
CA GLY A 297 8.28 26.46 1.81
C GLY A 297 7.98 25.61 0.57
N VAL A 298 7.07 24.65 0.67
CA VAL A 298 6.65 23.79 -0.46
C VAL A 298 6.00 24.62 -1.57
N PHE A 299 5.32 25.73 -1.29
CA PHE A 299 4.77 26.59 -2.36
C PHE A 299 5.83 27.30 -3.23
N ALA A 300 7.12 27.21 -2.88
CA ALA A 300 8.19 27.61 -3.78
C ALA A 300 8.38 26.62 -4.95
N CYS A 301 7.78 25.42 -4.88
CA CYS A 301 7.72 24.49 -6.00
C CYS A 301 6.94 25.04 -7.19
N ARG A 302 7.28 24.53 -8.36
CA ARG A 302 6.53 24.80 -9.61
C ARG A 302 5.71 23.59 -10.00
N SER A 303 5.00 23.00 -9.04
CA SER A 303 4.16 21.83 -9.28
C SER A 303 2.81 21.99 -8.60
N ALA A 304 1.74 22.01 -9.41
CA ALA A 304 0.37 22.17 -8.93
C ALA A 304 -0.06 20.99 -8.04
N THR A 305 0.35 19.77 -8.37
CA THR A 305 0.02 18.57 -7.59
C THR A 305 0.61 18.63 -6.18
N VAL A 306 1.83 19.15 -6.06
CA VAL A 306 2.51 19.30 -4.76
C VAL A 306 1.84 20.39 -3.93
N HIS A 307 1.35 21.45 -4.57
CA HIS A 307 0.60 22.49 -3.89
C HIS A 307 -0.73 21.96 -3.35
N GLU A 308 -1.41 21.08 -4.07
CA GLU A 308 -2.64 20.42 -3.60
C GLU A 308 -2.38 19.61 -2.32
N GLU A 309 -1.36 18.75 -2.33
CA GLU A 309 -0.96 17.97 -1.13
C GLU A 309 -0.60 18.87 0.05
N ALA A 310 0.16 19.96 -0.19
CA ALA A 310 0.49 20.92 0.85
C ALA A 310 -0.76 21.63 1.41
N MET A 311 -1.74 21.97 0.55
CA MET A 311 -3.00 22.58 0.98
C MET A 311 -3.84 21.62 1.82
N LEU A 312 -3.93 20.35 1.43
CA LEU A 312 -4.62 19.31 2.22
C LEU A 312 -3.95 19.12 3.59
N ALA A 313 -2.62 19.09 3.63
CA ALA A 313 -1.85 18.98 4.87
C ALA A 313 -2.01 20.21 5.79
N ILE A 314 -2.02 21.42 5.22
CA ILE A 314 -2.34 22.66 5.96
C ILE A 314 -3.77 22.61 6.50
N GLY A 315 -4.73 22.09 5.73
CA GLY A 315 -6.11 21.88 6.18
C GLY A 315 -6.20 20.97 7.41
N ALA A 316 -5.46 19.86 7.42
CA ALA A 316 -5.34 18.99 8.57
C ALA A 316 -4.73 19.72 9.78
N LEU A 317 -3.68 20.52 9.56
CA LEU A 317 -3.06 21.32 10.62
C LEU A 317 -4.00 22.37 11.18
N ALA A 318 -4.79 23.03 10.33
CA ALA A 318 -5.80 24.00 10.73
C ALA A 318 -6.89 23.36 11.61
N TYR A 319 -7.35 22.15 11.25
CA TYR A 319 -8.29 21.40 12.09
C TYR A 319 -7.69 21.06 13.47
N ALA A 320 -6.44 20.59 13.50
CA ALA A 320 -5.76 20.21 14.75
C ALA A 320 -5.44 21.43 15.65
N THR A 321 -5.09 22.58 15.08
CA THR A 321 -4.73 23.81 15.82
C THR A 321 -5.96 24.64 16.20
N GLY A 322 -7.06 24.53 15.47
CA GLY A 322 -8.29 25.27 15.75
C GLY A 322 -8.07 26.80 15.69
N PRO A 323 -8.56 27.58 16.67
CA PRO A 323 -8.41 29.04 16.67
C PRO A 323 -6.95 29.54 16.61
N GLU A 324 -5.99 28.74 17.11
CA GLU A 324 -4.58 29.10 17.09
C GLU A 324 -4.00 29.17 15.68
N PHE A 325 -4.66 28.57 14.69
CA PHE A 325 -4.25 28.65 13.28
C PHE A 325 -4.23 30.10 12.74
N ALA A 326 -4.98 31.01 13.35
CA ALA A 326 -5.10 32.40 12.92
C ALA A 326 -3.74 33.11 12.79
N LYS A 327 -2.72 32.73 13.58
CA LYS A 327 -1.37 33.31 13.50
C LYS A 327 -0.67 33.05 12.16
N TYR A 328 -1.04 31.99 11.44
CA TYR A 328 -0.45 31.64 10.15
C TYR A 328 -1.12 32.32 8.96
N MET A 329 -2.36 32.80 9.13
CA MET A 329 -3.18 33.35 8.04
C MET A 329 -2.52 34.51 7.32
N ASN A 330 -1.76 35.37 8.02
CA ASN A 330 -1.07 36.50 7.39
C ASN A 330 -0.09 36.09 6.28
N GLN A 331 0.57 34.94 6.45
CA GLN A 331 1.50 34.40 5.44
C GLN A 331 0.77 33.50 4.44
N PHE A 332 -0.13 32.66 4.94
CA PHE A 332 -0.84 31.67 4.14
C PHE A 332 -1.87 32.28 3.18
N TYR A 333 -2.53 33.39 3.56
CA TYR A 333 -3.62 34.00 2.79
C TYR A 333 -3.25 34.27 1.33
N LYS A 334 -2.00 34.66 1.06
CA LYS A 334 -1.52 34.93 -0.31
C LYS A 334 -1.60 33.69 -1.21
N TYR A 335 -1.22 32.53 -0.67
CA TYR A 335 -1.27 31.26 -1.40
C TYR A 335 -2.71 30.75 -1.56
N LEU A 336 -3.54 30.95 -0.52
CA LEU A 336 -4.96 30.61 -0.57
C LEU A 336 -5.69 31.44 -1.64
N GLU A 337 -5.46 32.75 -1.68
CA GLU A 337 -6.04 33.65 -2.69
C GLU A 337 -5.60 33.25 -4.10
N MET A 338 -4.32 32.91 -4.30
CA MET A 338 -3.82 32.41 -5.58
C MET A 338 -4.47 31.10 -6.02
N GLY A 339 -4.75 30.18 -5.10
CA GLY A 339 -5.39 28.89 -5.43
C GLY A 339 -6.89 28.99 -5.72
N LEU A 340 -7.55 30.09 -5.33
CA LEU A 340 -8.97 30.34 -5.56
C LEU A 340 -9.26 31.15 -6.85
N GLN A 341 -8.23 31.72 -7.48
CA GLN A 341 -8.31 32.48 -8.74
C GLN A 341 -8.06 31.57 -9.94
#